data_AF-A0A947HZZ5-F1
#
_entry.id   AF-A0A947HZZ5-F1
#
_cell.length_a   1.000
_cell.length_b   1.000
_cell.length_c   1.000
_cell.angle_alpha   90.00
_cell.angle_beta   90.00
_cell.angle_gamma   90.00
#
_symmetry.space_group_name_H-M   'P 1'
#
loop_
_entity.id
_entity.type
_entity.pdbx_description
1 polymer ?
#
loop_
_entity_poly.entity_id
_entity_poly.type
_entity_poly.pdbx_seq_one_letter_code
_entity_poly.pdbx_strand_id
1 'polypeptide(L)'
;MPNAFIFHGTGGHSEENWFPWMKKELIKLGYDVIIPNFPEPDNPTPDNWYPVIDELKEKVDSDSIVIGHSLGGAIALRFLERIKTPVKITAIVSATLGIPPIKYIEGDSPFLEGGFDWDRIKSHSKNFLVFHSDNDPYV
;
A
#
# COMPACT_ATOMS: atom_id res chain seq x y z
N MET A 1 -10.38 -18.00 1.50
CA MET A 1 -10.76 -16.81 2.29
C MET A 1 -10.28 -15.58 1.52
N PRO A 2 -10.93 -14.42 1.62
CA PRO A 2 -10.46 -13.22 0.93
C PRO A 2 -9.10 -12.78 1.49
N ASN A 3 -8.28 -12.15 0.65
CA ASN A 3 -6.95 -11.69 1.06
C ASN A 3 -6.97 -10.23 1.56
N ALA A 4 -6.14 -9.94 2.56
CA ALA A 4 -5.85 -8.58 2.97
C ALA A 4 -4.37 -8.29 2.77
N PHE A 5 -4.05 -7.25 2.00
CA PHE A 5 -2.68 -6.84 1.73
C PHE A 5 -2.35 -5.59 2.54
N ILE A 6 -1.22 -5.58 3.26
CA ILE A 6 -0.74 -4.41 3.99
C ILE A 6 0.67 -4.07 3.51
N PHE A 7 0.87 -2.86 3.00
CA PHE A 7 2.16 -2.39 2.49
C PHE A 7 2.74 -1.33 3.44
N HIS A 8 3.95 -1.60 3.93
CA HIS A 8 4.70 -0.70 4.81
C HIS A 8 5.39 0.42 4.02
N GLY A 9 5.88 1.44 4.73
CA GLY A 9 6.61 2.56 4.16
C GLY A 9 8.13 2.33 4.09
N THR A 10 8.85 3.38 3.68
CA THR A 10 10.32 3.45 3.67
C THR A 10 10.90 3.14 5.06
N GLY A 11 11.92 2.29 5.11
CA GLY A 11 12.55 1.77 6.33
C GLY A 11 11.69 0.78 7.12
N GLY A 12 10.47 0.48 6.66
CA GLY A 12 9.50 -0.34 7.37
C GLY A 12 9.65 -1.85 7.16
N HIS A 13 8.80 -2.62 7.84
CA HIS A 13 8.75 -4.09 7.72
C HIS A 13 7.40 -4.66 8.18
N SER A 14 7.23 -5.99 8.13
CA SER A 14 5.94 -6.64 8.39
C SER A 14 5.49 -6.68 9.86
N GLU A 15 6.41 -6.43 10.80
CA GLU A 15 6.20 -6.64 12.24
C GLU A 15 6.24 -5.34 13.07
N GLU A 16 6.25 -4.18 12.41
CA GLU A 16 6.25 -2.87 13.08
C GLU A 16 4.87 -2.21 13.11
N ASN A 17 4.81 -1.03 13.74
CA ASN A 17 3.64 -0.18 13.81
C ASN A 17 2.41 -0.96 14.31
N TRP A 18 1.28 -0.73 13.66
CA TRP A 18 0.00 -1.38 13.95
C TRP A 18 -0.25 -2.60 13.05
N PHE A 19 0.70 -3.00 12.19
CA PHE A 19 0.48 -4.08 11.21
C PHE A 19 0.25 -5.45 11.87
N PRO A 20 1.00 -5.86 12.91
CA PRO A 20 0.72 -7.11 13.64
C PRO A 20 -0.64 -7.11 14.32
N TRP A 21 -1.07 -5.96 14.85
CA TRP A 21 -2.39 -5.83 15.47
C TRP A 21 -3.49 -5.93 14.41
N MET A 22 -3.38 -5.18 13.31
CA MET A 22 -4.33 -5.22 12.20
C MET A 22 -4.44 -6.62 11.60
N LYS A 23 -3.31 -7.33 11.45
CA LYS A 23 -3.30 -8.74 11.03
C LYS A 23 -4.15 -9.62 11.93
N LYS A 24 -4.01 -9.49 13.25
CA LYS A 24 -4.82 -10.28 14.21
C LYS A 24 -6.30 -9.96 14.08
N GLU A 25 -6.67 -8.69 13.92
CA GLU A 25 -8.08 -8.30 13.79
C GLU A 25 -8.69 -8.76 12.46
N LEU A 26 -7.97 -8.64 11.35
CA LEU A 26 -8.44 -9.09 10.04
C LEU A 26 -8.58 -10.62 9.95
N ILE A 27 -7.69 -11.37 10.60
CA ILE A 27 -7.82 -12.84 10.70
C ILE A 27 -9.10 -13.23 11.44
N LYS A 28 -9.47 -12.52 12.53
CA LYS A 28 -10.76 -12.77 13.22
C LYS A 28 -11.97 -12.49 12.34
N LEU A 29 -11.81 -11.60 11.36
CA LEU A 29 -12.83 -11.28 10.35
C LEU A 29 -12.80 -12.24 9.14
N GLY A 30 -11.93 -13.26 9.15
CA GLY A 30 -11.88 -14.30 8.12
C GLY A 30 -11.03 -13.95 6.90
N TYR A 31 -10.07 -13.02 7.02
CA TYR A 31 -9.11 -12.71 5.95
C TYR A 31 -7.80 -13.51 6.10
N ASP A 32 -7.23 -13.90 4.95
CA ASP A 32 -5.83 -14.29 4.85
C ASP A 32 -4.97 -13.02 4.69
N VAL A 33 -4.17 -12.68 5.71
CA VAL A 33 -3.44 -11.40 5.74
C VAL A 33 -2.00 -11.58 5.27
N ILE A 34 -1.62 -10.79 4.26
CA ILE A 34 -0.30 -10.77 3.63
C ILE A 34 0.33 -9.40 3.87
N ILE A 35 1.47 -9.41 4.56
CA ILE A 35 2.29 -8.23 4.80
C ILE A 35 3.70 -8.57 4.29
N PRO A 36 4.03 -8.23 3.03
CA PRO A 36 5.35 -8.54 2.50
C PRO A 36 6.41 -7.71 3.23
N ASN A 37 7.59 -8.29 3.40
CA ASN A 37 8.80 -7.52 3.67
C ASN A 37 9.39 -7.15 2.31
N PHE A 38 9.43 -5.86 2.01
CA PHE A 38 10.06 -5.41 0.77
C PHE A 38 11.60 -5.46 0.87
N PRO A 39 12.32 -5.79 -0.22
CA PRO A 39 13.77 -5.73 -0.26
C PRO A 39 14.30 -4.32 -0.02
N GLU A 40 15.45 -4.21 0.65
CA GLU A 40 16.17 -2.95 0.87
C GLU A 40 15.26 -1.80 1.35
N PRO A 41 14.56 -1.97 2.49
CA PRO A 41 13.52 -1.03 2.90
C PRO A 41 14.04 0.40 3.12
N ASP A 42 15.31 0.56 3.50
CA ASP A 42 15.98 1.86 3.67
C ASP A 42 16.33 2.56 2.33
N ASN A 43 16.28 1.83 1.20
CA ASN A 43 16.57 2.34 -0.14
C ASN A 43 15.56 1.76 -1.16
N PRO A 44 14.27 2.13 -1.04
CA PRO A 44 13.22 1.55 -1.85
C PRO A 44 13.31 2.02 -3.30
N THR A 45 13.10 1.10 -4.25
CA THR A 45 13.03 1.41 -5.68
C THR A 45 11.89 0.67 -6.37
N PRO A 46 11.35 1.19 -7.49
CA PRO A 46 10.41 0.44 -8.31
C PRO A 46 10.92 -0.96 -8.69
N ASP A 47 12.21 -1.07 -9.05
CA ASP A 47 12.82 -2.32 -9.50
C ASP A 47 12.89 -3.39 -8.41
N ASN A 48 13.06 -3.01 -7.13
CA ASN A 48 13.11 -3.97 -6.02
C ASN A 48 11.74 -4.22 -5.37
N TRP A 49 10.79 -3.28 -5.42
CA TRP A 49 9.47 -3.42 -4.76
C TRP A 49 8.33 -3.87 -5.70
N TYR A 50 8.33 -3.46 -6.97
CA TYR A 50 7.26 -3.87 -7.90
C TYR A 50 7.20 -5.37 -8.17
N PRO A 51 8.31 -6.12 -8.27
CA PRO A 51 8.25 -7.57 -8.39
C PRO A 51 7.46 -8.23 -7.25
N VAL A 52 7.62 -7.72 -6.02
CA VAL A 52 6.93 -8.26 -4.83
C VAL A 52 5.42 -8.08 -4.95
N ILE A 53 4.94 -6.88 -5.31
CA ILE A 53 3.48 -6.67 -5.47
C ILE A 53 2.94 -7.37 -6.73
N ASP A 54 3.75 -7.53 -7.78
CA ASP A 54 3.35 -8.25 -8.99
C ASP A 54 3.13 -9.75 -8.73
N GLU A 55 3.86 -10.35 -7.78
CA GLU A 55 3.64 -11.74 -7.33
C GLU A 55 2.32 -11.89 -6.55
N LEU A 56 1.85 -10.82 -5.90
CA LEU A 56 0.65 -10.84 -5.07
C LEU A 56 -0.64 -10.69 -5.89
N LYS A 57 -0.57 -10.16 -7.12
CA LYS A 57 -1.76 -9.80 -7.91
C LYS A 57 -2.69 -10.98 -8.21
N GLU A 58 -2.14 -12.19 -8.35
CA GLU A 58 -2.92 -13.41 -8.64
C GLU A 58 -3.69 -13.92 -7.41
N LYS A 59 -3.42 -13.37 -6.22
CA LYS A 59 -4.16 -13.66 -4.98
C LYS A 59 -5.35 -12.71 -4.77
N VAL A 60 -5.56 -11.74 -5.67
CA VAL A 60 -6.60 -10.72 -5.51
C VAL A 60 -7.95 -11.22 -5.99
N ASP A 61 -8.96 -11.04 -5.16
CA ASP A 61 -10.36 -11.28 -5.47
C ASP A 61 -11.23 -10.04 -5.15
N SER A 62 -12.53 -10.13 -5.43
CA SER A 62 -13.46 -9.01 -5.29
C SER A 62 -13.81 -8.62 -3.85
N ASP A 63 -13.43 -9.46 -2.88
CA ASP A 63 -13.62 -9.24 -1.44
C ASP A 63 -12.31 -8.82 -0.75
N SER A 64 -11.21 -8.82 -1.48
CA SER A 64 -9.89 -8.45 -0.97
C SER A 64 -9.85 -7.01 -0.50
N ILE A 65 -8.95 -6.73 0.44
CA ILE A 65 -8.68 -5.37 0.93
C ILE A 65 -7.20 -5.03 0.77
N VAL A 66 -6.91 -3.78 0.48
CA VAL A 66 -5.54 -3.27 0.33
C VAL A 66 -5.36 -2.13 1.31
N ILE A 67 -4.26 -2.15 2.07
CA ILE A 67 -3.92 -1.14 3.06
C ILE A 67 -2.49 -0.67 2.79
N GLY A 68 -2.27 0.63 2.68
CA GLY A 68 -0.94 1.21 2.48
C GLY A 68 -0.65 2.29 3.52
N HIS A 69 0.54 2.23 4.13
CA HIS A 69 1.02 3.24 5.09
C HIS A 69 2.25 3.97 4.56
N SER A 70 2.29 5.31 4.66
CA SER A 70 3.41 6.12 4.19
C SER A 70 3.70 5.83 2.70
N LEU A 71 4.95 5.52 2.32
CA LEU A 71 5.28 5.08 0.95
C LEU A 71 4.42 3.88 0.50
N GLY A 72 4.06 2.99 1.42
CA GLY A 72 3.15 1.87 1.17
C GLY A 72 1.77 2.29 0.66
N GLY A 73 1.34 3.53 0.90
CA GLY A 73 0.17 4.13 0.30
C GLY A 73 0.31 4.37 -1.20
N ALA A 74 1.45 4.89 -1.66
CA ALA A 74 1.75 4.97 -3.09
C ALA A 74 1.84 3.57 -3.71
N ILE A 75 2.46 2.62 -3.01
CA ILE A 75 2.53 1.21 -3.45
C ILE A 75 1.14 0.58 -3.56
N ALA A 76 0.21 0.89 -2.64
CA ALA A 76 -1.17 0.44 -2.74
C ALA A 76 -1.85 0.96 -4.01
N LEU A 77 -1.63 2.23 -4.37
CA LEU A 77 -2.13 2.80 -5.62
C LEU A 77 -1.51 2.11 -6.84
N ARG A 78 -0.20 1.90 -6.85
CA ARG A 78 0.50 1.15 -7.90
C ARG A 78 0.00 -0.29 -8.02
N PHE A 79 -0.33 -0.93 -6.90
CA PHE A 79 -0.91 -2.26 -6.90
C PHE A 79 -2.30 -2.29 -7.55
N LEU A 80 -3.15 -1.27 -7.29
CA LEU A 80 -4.45 -1.14 -7.97
C LEU A 80 -4.31 -0.98 -9.49
N GLU A 81 -3.25 -0.34 -9.97
CA GLU A 81 -2.95 -0.26 -11.42
C GLU A 81 -2.56 -1.63 -12.00
N ARG A 82 -2.09 -2.58 -11.19
CA ARG A 82 -1.49 -3.84 -11.66
C ARG A 82 -2.43 -5.04 -11.59
N ILE A 83 -3.46 -4.96 -10.75
CA ILE A 83 -4.44 -6.02 -10.54
C ILE A 83 -5.49 -6.04 -11.66
N LYS A 84 -6.15 -7.19 -11.83
CA LYS A 84 -7.23 -7.39 -12.82
C LYS A 84 -8.62 -7.29 -12.20
N THR A 85 -8.74 -7.64 -10.94
CA THR A 85 -10.01 -7.71 -10.20
C THR A 85 -10.11 -6.53 -9.25
N PRO A 86 -11.22 -5.75 -9.26
CA PRO A 86 -11.42 -4.67 -8.31
C PRO A 86 -11.52 -5.18 -6.87
N VAL A 87 -10.83 -4.52 -5.94
CA VAL A 87 -10.88 -4.85 -4.51
C VAL A 87 -12.08 -4.22 -3.81
N LYS A 88 -12.43 -4.72 -2.63
CA LYS A 88 -13.57 -4.23 -1.86
C LYS A 88 -13.30 -2.88 -1.21
N ILE A 89 -12.11 -2.72 -0.64
CA ILE A 89 -11.68 -1.52 0.09
C ILE A 89 -10.19 -1.30 -0.15
N THR A 90 -9.81 -0.05 -0.39
CA THR A 90 -8.43 0.43 -0.27
C THR A 90 -8.34 1.46 0.84
N ALA A 91 -7.53 1.19 1.86
CA ALA A 91 -7.24 2.11 2.94
C ALA A 91 -5.83 2.71 2.77
N ILE A 92 -5.74 4.03 2.79
CA ILE A 92 -4.51 4.79 2.57
C ILE A 92 -4.24 5.60 3.85
N VAL A 93 -3.09 5.38 4.49
CA VAL A 93 -2.73 5.97 5.78
C VAL A 93 -1.44 6.77 5.64
N SER A 94 -1.50 8.09 5.82
CA SER A 94 -0.36 9.02 5.71
C SER A 94 0.47 8.85 4.43
N ALA A 95 -0.18 8.66 3.28
CA ALA A 95 0.53 8.32 2.05
C ALA A 95 1.32 9.47 1.43
N THR A 96 2.52 9.15 0.93
CA THR A 96 3.34 10.11 0.19
C THR A 96 2.93 10.13 -1.28
N LEU A 97 2.39 11.27 -1.73
CA LEU A 97 1.83 11.44 -3.08
C LEU A 97 2.45 12.63 -3.83
N GLY A 98 3.64 13.08 -3.41
CA GLY A 98 4.36 14.18 -4.06
C GLY A 98 3.85 15.58 -3.72
N ILE A 99 3.06 15.71 -2.64
CA ILE A 99 2.59 16.99 -2.10
C ILE A 99 3.53 17.40 -0.96
N PRO A 100 4.37 18.45 -1.11
CA PRO A 100 5.31 18.86 -0.06
C PRO A 100 4.61 19.46 1.18
N PRO A 101 5.24 19.39 2.36
CA PRO A 101 6.59 18.88 2.63
C PRO A 101 6.61 17.35 2.81
N ILE A 102 7.52 16.65 2.12
CA ILE A 102 7.75 15.21 2.31
C ILE A 102 9.19 15.00 2.75
N LYS A 103 9.39 14.47 3.96
CA LYS A 103 10.74 14.31 4.55
C LYS A 103 11.62 13.33 3.77
N TYR A 104 11.02 12.24 3.28
CA TYR A 104 11.73 11.15 2.60
C TYR A 104 11.55 11.18 1.07
N ILE A 105 11.35 12.37 0.51
CA ILE A 105 10.98 12.55 -0.91
C ILE A 105 11.98 11.92 -1.89
N GLU A 106 13.27 11.85 -1.57
CA GLU A 106 14.28 11.24 -2.45
C GLU A 106 14.03 9.74 -2.67
N GLY A 107 13.67 9.00 -1.60
CA GLY A 107 13.33 7.57 -1.70
C GLY A 107 11.92 7.33 -2.27
N ASP A 108 11.00 8.28 -2.06
CA ASP A 108 9.61 8.11 -2.46
C ASP A 108 9.35 8.54 -3.92
N SER A 109 10.07 9.55 -4.41
CA SER A 109 9.87 10.13 -5.76
C SER A 109 9.86 9.10 -6.89
N PRO A 110 10.76 8.09 -6.92
CA PRO A 110 10.76 7.08 -7.98
C PRO A 110 9.42 6.34 -8.13
N PHE A 111 8.62 6.21 -7.07
CA PHE A 111 7.31 5.57 -7.11
C PHE A 111 6.20 6.49 -7.62
N LEU A 112 6.45 7.79 -7.65
CA LEU A 112 5.52 8.85 -8.06
C LEU A 112 5.72 9.27 -9.52
N GLU A 113 6.85 8.91 -10.11
CA GLU A 113 7.18 9.22 -11.51
C GLU A 113 6.12 8.71 -12.49
N GLY A 114 5.92 9.45 -13.57
CA GLY A 114 4.89 9.16 -14.58
C GLY A 114 3.45 9.43 -14.12
N GLY A 115 3.24 9.85 -12.87
CA GLY A 115 1.91 10.04 -12.29
C GLY A 115 1.17 8.73 -12.07
N PHE A 116 -0.10 8.84 -11.66
CA PHE A 116 -1.00 7.72 -11.43
C PHE A 116 -2.12 7.69 -12.47
N ASP A 117 -2.45 6.50 -12.98
CA ASP A 117 -3.65 6.22 -13.76
C ASP A 117 -4.86 6.20 -12.82
N TRP A 118 -5.35 7.39 -12.51
CA TRP A 118 -6.46 7.57 -11.59
C TRP A 118 -7.75 6.88 -12.03
N ASP A 119 -8.00 6.75 -13.33
CA ASP A 119 -9.19 6.07 -13.83
C ASP A 119 -9.11 4.56 -13.59
N ARG A 120 -7.93 3.98 -13.80
CA ARG A 120 -7.66 2.59 -13.42
C ARG A 120 -7.73 2.38 -11.91
N ILE A 121 -7.12 3.24 -11.10
CA ILE A 121 -7.18 3.17 -9.64
C ILE A 121 -8.63 3.23 -9.14
N LYS A 122 -9.40 4.24 -9.56
CA LYS A 122 -10.81 4.43 -9.14
C LYS A 122 -11.70 3.26 -9.56
N SER A 123 -11.42 2.62 -10.70
CA SER A 123 -12.18 1.46 -11.17
C SER A 123 -11.79 0.14 -10.49
N HIS A 124 -10.61 0.07 -9.85
CA HIS A 124 -10.09 -1.15 -9.22
C HIS A 124 -10.24 -1.18 -7.70
N SER A 125 -11.00 -0.24 -7.12
CA SER A 125 -11.44 -0.33 -5.73
C SER A 125 -12.85 0.20 -5.56
N LYS A 126 -13.71 -0.55 -4.88
CA LYS A 126 -15.11 -0.15 -4.65
C LYS A 126 -15.23 1.00 -3.64
N ASN A 127 -14.30 1.07 -2.68
CA ASN A 127 -14.31 2.08 -1.63
C ASN A 127 -12.89 2.49 -1.28
N PHE A 128 -12.70 3.79 -1.06
CA PHE A 128 -11.45 4.35 -0.55
C PHE A 128 -11.67 4.89 0.86
N LEU A 129 -10.75 4.57 1.77
CA LEU A 129 -10.63 5.19 3.08
C LEU A 129 -9.28 5.89 3.13
N VAL A 130 -9.27 7.17 3.51
CA VAL A 130 -8.05 7.97 3.60
C VAL A 130 -7.92 8.50 5.01
N PHE A 131 -6.78 8.21 5.65
CA PHE A 131 -6.44 8.67 6.99
C PHE A 131 -5.13 9.46 6.93
N HIS A 132 -5.12 10.64 7.53
CA HIS A 132 -3.94 11.50 7.60
C HIS A 132 -3.98 12.30 8.90
N SER A 133 -2.83 12.46 9.56
CA SER A 133 -2.75 13.24 10.80
C SER A 133 -2.65 14.73 10.47
N ASP A 134 -3.24 15.60 11.29
CA ASP A 134 -3.15 17.06 11.11
C ASP A 134 -1.79 17.64 11.54
N ASN A 135 -0.93 16.80 12.09
CA ASN A 135 0.39 17.14 12.62
C ASN A 135 1.48 16.15 12.20
N ASP A 136 1.29 15.45 11.07
CA ASP A 136 2.30 14.52 10.55
C ASP A 136 3.58 15.29 10.21
N PRO A 137 4.72 15.00 10.85
CA PRO A 137 5.96 15.74 10.61
C PRO A 137 6.72 15.21 9.38
N TYR A 138 6.20 14.18 8.71
CA TYR A 138 6.87 13.49 7.61
C TYR A 138 6.18 13.68 6.26
N VAL A 139 4.86 13.83 6.24
CA VAL A 139 4.00 13.88 5.05
C VAL A 139 2.90 14.93 5.23
#